data_AF-A0A352XE47-F1
#
_entry.id   AF-A0A352XE47-F1
#
_cell.length_a   1.000
_cell.length_b   1.000
_cell.length_c   1.000
_cell.angle_alpha   90.00
_cell.angle_beta   90.00
_cell.angle_gamma   90.00
#
_symmetry.space_group_name_H-M   'P 1'
#
loop_
_entity.id
_entity.type
_entity.pdbx_description
1 polymer ?
#
loop_
_entity_poly.entity_id
_entity_poly.type
_entity_poly.pdbx_seq_one_letter_code
_entity_poly.pdbx_strand_id
1 'polypeptide(L)'
;MTNHTETHQLQTNLTLQTPHKSPLTIHALTITLTKQNETIISTNLTFQIPTEIYQIIDTQSLFNLKPELRETLTAGLFKTESNIEITAILKPDFLPHLTSQITNLPTYIKNLNQQQPNHPLLSTENWLALQVKQEEIGYRTFWDYLPPSTITADNIDGEKLNHALINFCQDSTLINLETIGNQTIADAIGEIIQGFEEWIDTTLDNISGEAIGEAIESIAKTWWQLADANPPPKENLTQIFPKILEFFTSDDWDFRKIQGATILEMAFIGKNAQFTCHAETLEEKSQFVFYSICPIAVPKPKLRALAE
;
A
#
# COMPACT_ATOMS: atom_id res chain seq x y z
N MET A 1 31.49 -7.54 8.14
CA MET A 1 31.29 -8.70 7.24
C MET A 1 31.03 -8.14 5.85
N THR A 2 31.63 -8.70 4.80
CA THR A 2 31.49 -8.19 3.43
C THR A 2 30.39 -8.96 2.70
N ASN A 3 29.39 -8.25 2.19
CA ASN A 3 28.37 -8.84 1.34
C ASN A 3 28.91 -9.00 -0.08
N HIS A 4 28.59 -10.11 -0.73
CA HIS A 4 28.93 -10.37 -2.12
C HIS A 4 27.66 -10.52 -2.95
N THR A 5 27.57 -9.81 -4.06
CA THR A 5 26.41 -9.82 -4.95
C THR A 5 26.80 -10.44 -6.29
N GLU A 6 26.06 -11.45 -6.72
CA GLU A 6 26.24 -12.17 -7.98
C GLU A 6 24.98 -12.02 -8.83
N THR A 7 25.14 -11.65 -10.11
CA THR A 7 24.03 -11.50 -11.05
C THR A 7 24.16 -12.53 -12.16
N HIS A 8 23.08 -13.28 -12.40
CA HIS A 8 23.01 -14.29 -13.44
C HIS A 8 21.95 -13.92 -14.48
N GLN A 9 22.30 -14.08 -15.76
CA GLN A 9 21.37 -13.89 -16.87
C GLN A 9 20.46 -15.12 -17.03
N LEU A 10 19.15 -14.89 -17.07
CA LEU A 10 18.14 -15.93 -17.30
C LEU A 10 17.69 -15.95 -18.76
N GLN A 11 17.27 -14.78 -19.26
CA GLN A 11 16.79 -14.54 -20.64
C GLN A 11 15.81 -15.63 -21.08
N THR A 12 14.76 -15.85 -20.28
CA THR A 12 13.84 -16.98 -20.47
C THR A 12 12.45 -16.65 -19.96
N ASN A 13 11.44 -17.33 -20.51
CA ASN A 13 10.08 -17.16 -20.04
C ASN A 13 9.84 -18.08 -18.84
N LEU A 14 9.33 -17.49 -17.76
CA LEU A 14 8.89 -18.20 -16.56
C LEU A 14 7.38 -18.16 -16.48
N THR A 15 6.76 -19.26 -16.11
CA THR A 15 5.32 -19.33 -15.85
C THR A 15 5.10 -19.46 -14.35
N LEU A 16 4.50 -18.44 -13.75
CA LEU A 16 4.24 -18.35 -12.33
C LEU A 16 2.77 -18.64 -12.04
N GLN A 17 2.51 -19.28 -10.91
CA GLN A 17 1.17 -19.50 -10.38
C GLN A 17 0.68 -18.24 -9.67
N THR A 18 -0.56 -17.86 -9.93
CA THR A 18 -1.30 -16.83 -9.20
C THR A 18 -2.19 -17.47 -8.13
N PRO A 19 -2.70 -16.70 -7.14
CA PRO A 19 -3.66 -17.19 -6.15
C PRO A 19 -4.90 -17.86 -6.76
N HIS A 20 -5.34 -17.38 -7.92
CA HIS A 20 -6.49 -17.90 -8.64
C HIS A 20 -6.17 -19.10 -9.55
N LYS A 21 -4.95 -19.64 -9.47
CA LYS A 21 -4.44 -20.77 -10.27
C LYS A 21 -4.47 -20.51 -11.78
N SER A 22 -4.46 -19.25 -12.19
CA SER A 22 -4.23 -18.86 -13.57
C SER A 22 -2.71 -18.64 -13.76
N PRO A 23 -2.06 -19.32 -14.71
CA PRO A 23 -0.64 -19.12 -14.94
C PRO A 23 -0.37 -17.72 -15.53
N LEU A 24 0.66 -17.05 -15.02
CA LEU A 24 1.17 -15.78 -15.49
C LEU A 24 2.55 -16.00 -16.12
N THR A 25 2.71 -15.68 -17.40
CA THR A 25 4.01 -15.79 -18.07
C THR A 25 4.74 -14.45 -18.06
N ILE A 26 5.98 -14.45 -17.58
CA ILE A 26 6.89 -13.29 -17.55
C ILE A 26 8.15 -13.57 -18.35
N HIS A 27 8.80 -12.53 -18.86
CA HIS A 27 10.13 -12.66 -19.47
C HIS A 27 11.22 -12.33 -18.45
N ALA A 28 11.80 -13.35 -17.83
CA ALA A 28 12.84 -13.18 -16.82
C ALA A 28 14.17 -12.79 -17.45
N LEU A 29 14.71 -11.64 -17.03
CA LEU A 29 15.98 -11.10 -17.51
C LEU A 29 17.14 -11.61 -16.68
N THR A 30 17.11 -11.32 -15.38
CA THR A 30 18.20 -11.61 -14.45
C THR A 30 17.70 -12.09 -13.11
N ILE A 31 18.54 -12.90 -12.44
CA ILE A 31 18.41 -13.18 -11.03
C ILE A 31 19.70 -12.78 -10.31
N THR A 32 19.56 -12.03 -9.22
CA THR A 32 20.68 -11.51 -8.44
C THR A 32 20.63 -12.09 -7.04
N LEU A 33 21.71 -12.72 -6.61
CA LEU A 33 21.88 -13.25 -5.26
C LEU A 33 22.77 -12.30 -4.47
N THR A 34 22.40 -12.02 -3.21
CA THR A 34 23.33 -11.44 -2.24
C THR A 34 23.65 -12.47 -1.17
N LYS A 35 24.95 -12.67 -0.93
CA LYS A 35 25.47 -13.59 0.07
C LYS A 35 26.22 -12.83 1.15
N GLN A 36 26.11 -13.34 2.37
CA GLN A 36 26.97 -12.97 3.48
C GLN A 36 27.73 -14.22 3.91
N ASN A 37 29.05 -14.21 3.69
CA ASN A 37 29.87 -15.43 3.68
C ASN A 37 29.34 -16.42 2.63
N GLU A 38 28.84 -17.59 3.03
CA GLU A 38 28.29 -18.64 2.14
C GLU A 38 26.75 -18.72 2.19
N THR A 39 26.10 -17.87 2.99
CA THR A 39 24.64 -17.90 3.17
C THR A 39 23.99 -16.87 2.26
N ILE A 40 22.97 -17.28 1.50
CA ILE A 40 22.14 -16.36 0.72
C ILE A 40 21.29 -15.56 1.70
N ILE A 41 21.39 -14.23 1.64
CA ILE A 41 20.60 -13.31 2.47
C ILE A 41 19.52 -12.57 1.66
N SER A 42 19.65 -12.52 0.33
CA SER A 42 18.59 -11.99 -0.53
C SER A 42 18.67 -12.53 -1.96
N THR A 43 17.54 -12.51 -2.66
CA THR A 43 17.45 -12.89 -4.07
C THR A 43 16.46 -12.00 -4.79
N ASN A 44 16.92 -11.32 -5.85
CA ASN A 44 16.10 -10.43 -6.66
C ASN A 44 15.92 -11.01 -8.06
N LEU A 45 14.68 -11.04 -8.56
CA LEU A 45 14.32 -11.39 -9.92
C LEU A 45 13.92 -10.11 -10.66
N THR A 46 14.55 -9.85 -11.80
CA THR A 46 14.16 -8.77 -12.71
C THR A 46 13.57 -9.38 -13.98
N PHE A 47 12.41 -8.89 -14.38
CA PHE A 47 11.66 -9.42 -15.51
C PHE A 47 10.88 -8.33 -16.24
N GLN A 48 10.52 -8.62 -17.49
CA GLN A 48 9.72 -7.74 -18.33
C GLN A 48 8.38 -8.37 -18.67
N ILE A 49 7.37 -7.50 -18.80
CA ILE A 49 6.01 -7.85 -19.17
C ILE A 49 5.40 -6.79 -20.10
N PRO A 50 4.46 -7.17 -20.97
CA PRO A 50 3.60 -6.21 -21.67
C PRO A 50 2.69 -5.43 -20.72
N THR A 51 2.26 -4.25 -21.14
CA THR A 51 1.39 -3.36 -20.35
C THR A 51 0.04 -4.00 -20.00
N GLU A 52 -0.50 -4.88 -20.86
CA GLU A 52 -1.74 -5.61 -20.60
C GLU A 52 -1.58 -6.61 -19.44
N ILE A 53 -0.41 -7.25 -19.36
CA ILE A 53 -0.10 -8.19 -18.27
C ILE A 53 0.14 -7.43 -16.97
N TYR A 54 0.77 -6.25 -17.04
CA TYR A 54 0.93 -5.39 -15.89
C TYR A 54 -0.42 -4.97 -15.27
N GLN A 55 -1.43 -4.65 -16.08
CA GLN A 55 -2.77 -4.32 -15.56
C GLN A 55 -3.38 -5.46 -14.74
N ILE A 56 -3.12 -6.72 -15.12
CA ILE A 56 -3.56 -7.89 -14.36
C ILE A 56 -2.82 -7.97 -13.02
N ILE A 57 -1.49 -7.78 -13.05
CA ILE A 57 -0.66 -7.75 -11.84
C ILE A 57 -1.13 -6.67 -10.89
N ASP A 58 -1.39 -5.46 -11.39
CA ASP A 58 -1.84 -4.32 -10.62
C ASP A 58 -3.22 -4.56 -10.00
N THR A 59 -4.19 -4.99 -10.82
CA THR A 59 -5.58 -5.20 -10.37
C THR A 59 -5.70 -6.34 -9.35
N GLN A 60 -4.86 -7.37 -9.48
CA GLN A 60 -4.88 -8.53 -8.59
C GLN A 60 -3.80 -8.47 -7.48
N SER A 61 -3.07 -7.35 -7.39
CA SER A 61 -1.97 -7.15 -6.45
C SER A 61 -0.93 -8.28 -6.42
N LEU A 62 -0.68 -8.90 -7.58
CA LEU A 62 0.30 -9.99 -7.72
C LEU A 62 1.71 -9.46 -7.39
N PHE A 63 2.60 -10.35 -6.93
CA PHE A 63 3.92 -9.95 -6.42
C PHE A 63 3.84 -9.00 -5.21
N ASN A 64 2.76 -9.09 -4.43
CA ASN A 64 2.48 -8.24 -3.29
C ASN A 64 2.49 -6.73 -3.68
N LEU A 65 2.07 -6.42 -4.91
CA LEU A 65 2.00 -5.08 -5.46
C LEU A 65 0.67 -4.42 -5.06
N LYS A 66 0.53 -4.09 -3.78
CA LYS A 66 -0.66 -3.42 -3.26
C LYS A 66 -0.66 -1.92 -3.65
N PRO A 67 -1.79 -1.35 -4.11
CA PRO A 67 -1.88 0.06 -4.50
C PRO A 67 -1.48 1.05 -3.38
N GLU A 68 -1.71 0.67 -2.13
CA GLU A 68 -1.42 1.47 -0.94
C GLU A 68 0.08 1.46 -0.60
N LEU A 69 0.83 0.45 -1.07
CA LEU A 69 2.25 0.25 -0.77
C LEU A 69 3.18 0.65 -1.93
N ARG A 70 2.69 1.48 -2.86
CA ARG A 70 3.48 2.01 -3.98
C ARG A 70 3.56 3.53 -3.94
N GLU A 71 4.66 4.07 -4.45
CA GLU A 71 4.77 5.49 -4.70
C GLU A 71 3.90 5.93 -5.88
N THR A 72 3.66 7.24 -5.97
CA THR A 72 3.01 7.84 -7.13
C THR A 72 3.91 7.69 -8.36
N LEU A 73 3.32 7.35 -9.51
CA LEU A 73 4.08 7.22 -10.74
C LEU A 73 4.77 8.54 -11.10
N THR A 74 6.08 8.50 -11.28
CA THR A 74 6.81 9.68 -11.70
C THR A 74 6.50 9.98 -13.18
N ALA A 75 6.00 11.19 -13.44
CA ALA A 75 5.91 11.79 -14.77
C ALA A 75 4.92 11.20 -15.82
N GLY A 76 3.89 10.42 -15.45
CA GLY A 76 2.79 10.13 -16.38
C GLY A 76 2.09 8.78 -16.20
N LEU A 77 1.64 8.19 -17.31
CA LEU A 77 1.09 6.83 -17.41
C LEU A 77 2.02 5.96 -18.25
N PHE A 78 2.05 4.65 -17.99
CA PHE A 78 2.78 3.71 -18.83
C PHE A 78 2.24 3.67 -20.27
N LYS A 79 3.16 3.59 -21.22
CA LYS A 79 2.88 3.43 -22.65
C LYS A 79 2.48 1.99 -22.95
N THR A 80 1.54 1.80 -23.87
CA THR A 80 1.08 0.46 -24.26
C THR A 80 2.11 -0.32 -25.09
N GLU A 81 2.96 0.38 -25.85
CA GLU A 81 3.86 -0.26 -26.83
C GLU A 81 5.23 -0.70 -26.26
N SER A 82 5.56 -0.29 -25.04
CA SER A 82 6.83 -0.62 -24.38
C SER A 82 6.61 -1.64 -23.26
N ASN A 83 7.55 -2.57 -23.07
CA ASN A 83 7.50 -3.48 -21.93
C ASN A 83 7.79 -2.73 -20.61
N ILE A 84 7.11 -3.16 -19.55
CA ILE A 84 7.35 -2.73 -18.18
C ILE A 84 8.31 -3.72 -17.54
N GLU A 85 9.36 -3.21 -16.89
CA GLU A 85 10.30 -3.98 -16.11
C GLU A 85 9.93 -3.92 -14.63
N ILE A 86 9.87 -5.09 -13.99
CA ILE A 86 9.64 -5.24 -12.56
C ILE A 86 10.86 -5.91 -11.95
N THR A 87 11.35 -5.36 -10.85
CA THR A 87 12.31 -6.04 -9.97
C THR A 87 11.60 -6.45 -8.71
N ALA A 88 11.68 -7.73 -8.34
CA ALA A 88 11.05 -8.27 -7.14
C ALA A 88 12.06 -9.05 -6.30
N ILE A 89 11.92 -9.01 -4.97
CA ILE A 89 12.72 -9.78 -4.01
C ILE A 89 11.94 -11.02 -3.55
N LEU A 90 12.64 -12.15 -3.39
CA LEU A 90 12.04 -13.36 -2.84
C LEU A 90 11.83 -13.22 -1.32
N LYS A 91 10.68 -13.64 -0.80
CA LYS A 91 10.44 -13.70 0.64
C LYS A 91 11.51 -14.60 1.33
N PRO A 92 12.03 -14.21 2.51
CA PRO A 92 13.14 -14.91 3.18
C PRO A 92 12.94 -16.42 3.35
N ASP A 93 11.71 -16.85 3.64
CA ASP A 93 11.32 -18.24 3.91
C ASP A 93 11.60 -19.17 2.73
N PHE A 94 11.70 -18.62 1.52
CA PHE A 94 11.95 -19.39 0.31
C PHE A 94 13.42 -19.37 -0.13
N LEU A 95 14.30 -18.61 0.52
CA LEU A 95 15.75 -18.63 0.25
C LEU A 95 16.37 -20.03 0.39
N PRO A 96 15.96 -20.89 1.36
CA PRO A 96 16.47 -22.26 1.45
C PRO A 96 16.29 -23.08 0.16
N HIS A 97 15.28 -22.80 -0.66
CA HIS A 97 15.08 -23.49 -1.95
C HIS A 97 16.15 -23.20 -3.01
N LEU A 98 17.03 -22.22 -2.76
CA LEU A 98 18.12 -21.83 -3.66
C LEU A 98 19.50 -22.30 -3.17
N THR A 99 19.62 -22.66 -1.88
CA THR A 99 20.92 -22.91 -1.21
C THR A 99 21.73 -24.06 -1.83
N SER A 100 21.09 -25.11 -2.33
CA SER A 100 21.79 -26.29 -2.89
C SER A 100 22.18 -26.15 -4.36
N GLN A 101 21.75 -25.09 -5.07
CA GLN A 101 21.84 -24.98 -6.54
C GLN A 101 22.55 -23.70 -7.03
N ILE A 102 23.23 -23.00 -6.13
CA ILE A 102 23.88 -21.70 -6.37
C ILE A 102 24.82 -21.73 -7.60
N THR A 103 25.55 -22.83 -7.80
CA THR A 103 26.57 -22.94 -8.86
C THR A 103 26.00 -22.97 -10.28
N ASN A 104 24.71 -23.30 -10.46
CA ASN A 104 24.07 -23.35 -11.78
C ASN A 104 22.62 -22.85 -11.76
N LEU A 105 22.41 -21.72 -11.08
CA LEU A 105 21.10 -21.13 -10.84
C LEU A 105 20.26 -20.91 -12.11
N PRO A 106 20.79 -20.40 -13.25
CA PRO A 106 19.99 -20.23 -14.46
C PRO A 106 19.41 -21.53 -15.01
N THR A 107 20.20 -22.61 -14.98
CA THR A 107 19.74 -23.92 -15.46
C THR A 107 18.71 -24.50 -14.48
N TYR A 108 18.93 -24.34 -13.18
CA TYR A 108 18.00 -24.79 -12.16
C TYR A 108 16.62 -24.14 -12.32
N ILE A 109 16.55 -22.81 -12.47
CA ILE A 109 15.28 -22.09 -12.67
C ILE A 109 14.57 -22.51 -13.96
N LYS A 110 15.32 -22.69 -15.06
CA LYS A 110 14.76 -23.20 -16.33
C LYS A 110 14.14 -24.60 -16.16
N ASN A 111 14.83 -25.48 -15.44
CA ASN A 111 14.34 -26.84 -15.18
C ASN A 111 13.13 -26.85 -14.24
N LEU A 112 13.13 -26.00 -13.21
CA LEU A 112 11.99 -25.85 -12.29
C LEU A 112 10.71 -25.51 -13.05
N ASN A 113 10.79 -24.56 -13.98
CA ASN A 113 9.65 -24.12 -14.79
C ASN A 113 9.04 -25.25 -15.65
N GLN A 114 9.83 -26.25 -16.03
CA GLN A 114 9.37 -27.40 -16.83
C GLN A 114 8.92 -28.59 -15.98
N GLN A 115 9.64 -28.86 -14.89
CA GLN A 115 9.51 -30.11 -14.13
C GLN A 115 8.62 -29.97 -12.89
N GLN A 116 8.58 -28.77 -12.29
CA GLN A 116 7.89 -28.51 -11.04
C GLN A 116 7.13 -27.17 -11.12
N PRO A 117 6.06 -27.09 -11.93
CA PRO A 117 5.32 -25.84 -12.15
C PRO A 117 4.61 -25.29 -10.90
N ASN A 118 4.49 -26.10 -9.85
CA ASN A 118 3.92 -25.74 -8.55
C ASN A 118 5.00 -25.41 -7.50
N HIS A 119 6.27 -25.28 -7.91
CA HIS A 119 7.35 -24.99 -6.98
C HIS A 119 7.16 -23.58 -6.36
N PRO A 120 7.44 -23.38 -5.05
CA PRO A 120 7.23 -22.09 -4.39
C PRO A 120 7.92 -20.89 -5.06
N LEU A 121 9.09 -21.09 -5.66
CA LEU A 121 9.80 -20.05 -6.42
C LEU A 121 9.04 -19.56 -7.67
N LEU A 122 8.06 -20.33 -8.15
CA LEU A 122 7.20 -20.02 -9.29
C LEU A 122 5.80 -19.56 -8.82
N SER A 123 5.67 -19.03 -7.61
CA SER A 123 4.42 -18.45 -7.11
C SER A 123 4.55 -16.93 -7.02
N THR A 124 3.61 -16.16 -7.56
CA THR A 124 3.63 -14.69 -7.49
C THR A 124 3.64 -14.19 -6.04
N GLU A 125 2.95 -14.89 -5.14
CA GLU A 125 2.80 -14.48 -3.73
C GLU A 125 4.09 -14.54 -2.92
N ASN A 126 5.08 -15.28 -3.42
CA ASN A 126 6.36 -15.48 -2.73
C ASN A 126 7.41 -14.43 -3.09
N TRP A 127 7.04 -13.47 -3.95
CA TRP A 127 7.89 -12.36 -4.40
C TRP A 127 7.27 -11.03 -4.01
N LEU A 128 8.10 -10.08 -3.55
CA LEU A 128 7.72 -8.71 -3.22
C LEU A 128 8.28 -7.78 -4.29
N ALA A 129 7.41 -7.16 -5.09
CA ALA A 129 7.83 -6.22 -6.13
C ALA A 129 8.49 -4.99 -5.49
N LEU A 130 9.74 -4.70 -5.80
CA LEU A 130 10.50 -3.56 -5.28
C LEU A 130 10.29 -2.31 -6.14
N GLN A 131 10.43 -2.47 -7.45
CA GLN A 131 10.44 -1.37 -8.40
C GLN A 131 9.71 -1.77 -9.68
N VAL A 132 8.94 -0.84 -10.22
CA VAL A 132 8.25 -0.97 -11.50
C VAL A 132 8.66 0.21 -12.37
N LYS A 133 9.22 -0.07 -13.56
CA LYS A 133 9.72 0.98 -14.45
C LYS A 133 9.47 0.67 -15.92
N GLN A 134 9.35 1.72 -16.70
CA GLN A 134 9.30 1.68 -18.16
C GLN A 134 10.09 2.89 -18.66
N GLU A 135 11.23 2.66 -19.30
CA GLU A 135 12.13 3.75 -19.71
C GLU A 135 12.52 4.62 -18.50
N GLU A 136 12.19 5.91 -18.52
CA GLU A 136 12.50 6.89 -17.47
C GLU A 136 11.35 7.07 -16.45
N ILE A 137 10.20 6.42 -16.65
CA ILE A 137 9.04 6.51 -15.75
C ILE A 137 8.93 5.27 -14.87
N GLY A 138 8.52 5.45 -13.63
CA GLY A 138 8.36 4.33 -12.70
C GLY A 138 8.04 4.77 -11.28
N TYR A 139 8.00 3.78 -10.40
CA TYR A 139 7.78 3.96 -8.98
C TYR A 139 8.45 2.83 -8.19
N ARG A 140 8.73 3.11 -6.92
CA ARG A 140 9.16 2.09 -5.95
C ARG A 140 7.98 1.67 -5.08
N THR A 141 8.13 0.55 -4.41
CA THR A 141 7.20 0.11 -3.39
C THR A 141 7.85 0.25 -2.02
N PHE A 142 7.03 0.13 -0.98
CA PHE A 142 7.51 0.00 0.40
C PHE A 142 8.58 -1.08 0.56
N TRP A 143 8.50 -2.17 -0.21
CA TRP A 143 9.44 -3.27 -0.16
C TRP A 143 10.87 -2.87 -0.55
N ASP A 144 11.06 -1.85 -1.39
CA ASP A 144 12.40 -1.33 -1.77
C ASP A 144 13.09 -0.57 -0.63
N TYR A 145 12.30 -0.06 0.32
CA TYR A 145 12.79 0.65 1.50
C TYR A 145 13.21 -0.28 2.63
N LEU A 146 12.78 -1.54 2.58
CA LEU A 146 13.09 -2.54 3.60
C LEU A 146 14.47 -3.14 3.38
N PRO A 147 15.41 -2.98 4.34
CA PRO A 147 16.65 -3.74 4.31
C PRO A 147 16.35 -5.24 4.28
N PRO A 148 17.07 -6.06 3.49
CA PRO A 148 16.82 -7.51 3.42
C PRO A 148 16.93 -8.23 4.78
N SER A 149 17.66 -7.66 5.74
CA SER A 149 17.79 -8.20 7.10
C SER A 149 16.62 -7.88 8.03
N THR A 150 15.61 -7.13 7.55
CA THR A 150 14.51 -6.64 8.38
C THR A 150 13.48 -7.72 8.66
N ILE A 151 13.23 -8.57 7.67
CA ILE A 151 12.30 -9.69 7.77
C ILE A 151 13.12 -10.96 7.71
N THR A 152 12.98 -11.81 8.72
CA THR A 152 13.45 -13.20 8.70
C THR A 152 12.25 -14.13 8.89
N ALA A 153 12.46 -15.43 8.69
CA ALA A 153 11.38 -16.41 8.81
C ALA A 153 10.68 -16.42 10.18
N ASP A 154 11.37 -15.97 11.22
CA ASP A 154 10.91 -16.07 12.61
C ASP A 154 10.79 -14.70 13.30
N ASN A 155 11.19 -13.60 12.66
CA ASN A 155 11.26 -12.29 13.32
C ASN A 155 11.17 -11.11 12.34
N ILE A 156 10.62 -10.00 12.84
CA ILE A 156 10.71 -8.68 12.20
C ILE A 156 11.53 -7.76 13.10
N ASP A 157 12.55 -7.12 12.53
CA ASP A 157 13.31 -6.08 13.19
C ASP A 157 12.52 -4.76 13.18
N GLY A 158 11.84 -4.46 14.29
CA GLY A 158 10.95 -3.30 14.42
C GLY A 158 11.66 -1.94 14.20
N GLU A 159 12.94 -1.80 14.54
CA GLU A 159 13.68 -0.57 14.30
C GLU A 159 13.95 -0.35 12.80
N LYS A 160 14.40 -1.40 12.10
CA LYS A 160 14.63 -1.33 10.65
C LYS A 160 13.32 -1.17 9.88
N LEU A 161 12.25 -1.80 10.34
CA LEU A 161 10.91 -1.62 9.79
C LEU A 161 10.45 -0.17 9.92
N ASN A 162 10.57 0.43 11.10
CA ASN A 162 10.20 1.82 11.32
C ASN A 162 11.02 2.76 10.42
N HIS A 163 12.34 2.54 10.33
CA HIS A 163 13.20 3.31 9.42
C HIS A 163 12.78 3.17 7.94
N ALA A 164 12.41 1.97 7.49
CA ALA A 164 11.92 1.75 6.13
C ALA A 164 10.61 2.50 5.86
N LEU A 165 9.68 2.48 6.83
CA LEU A 165 8.40 3.18 6.69
C LEU A 165 8.57 4.70 6.70
N ILE A 166 9.44 5.22 7.57
CA ILE A 166 9.78 6.66 7.58
C ILE A 166 10.28 7.10 6.21
N ASN A 167 11.25 6.36 5.64
CA ASN A 167 11.81 6.68 4.34
C ASN A 167 10.78 6.54 3.23
N PHE A 168 9.98 5.46 3.23
CA PHE A 168 8.93 5.27 2.24
C PHE A 168 7.94 6.43 2.24
N CYS A 169 7.46 6.88 3.39
CA CYS A 169 6.52 8.02 3.44
C CYS A 169 7.21 9.36 3.09
N GLN A 170 8.49 9.52 3.38
CA GLN A 170 9.25 10.72 3.01
C GLN A 170 9.48 10.80 1.49
N ASP A 171 9.90 9.69 0.87
CA ASP A 171 10.26 9.62 -0.54
C ASP A 171 9.05 9.42 -1.47
N SER A 172 8.02 8.72 -1.01
CA SER A 172 6.78 8.52 -1.80
C SER A 172 6.08 9.81 -2.15
N THR A 173 6.44 10.93 -1.51
CA THR A 173 5.72 12.20 -1.55
C THR A 173 4.22 11.94 -1.33
N LEU A 174 3.77 12.07 -0.09
CA LEU A 174 2.39 12.51 0.17
C LEU A 174 2.16 13.77 -0.69
N ILE A 175 1.60 13.53 -1.87
CA ILE A 175 1.15 14.41 -2.94
C ILE A 175 1.28 15.88 -2.54
N ASN A 176 2.26 16.62 -3.08
CA ASN A 176 2.40 18.07 -2.88
C ASN A 176 1.89 18.56 -1.51
N LEU A 177 2.70 18.44 -0.45
CA LEU A 177 2.37 18.97 0.90
C LEU A 177 2.01 20.47 0.91
N GLU A 178 2.19 21.21 -0.19
CA GLU A 178 1.70 22.57 -0.36
C GLU A 178 0.21 22.66 -0.78
N THR A 179 -0.43 21.57 -1.21
CA THR A 179 -1.76 21.61 -1.87
C THR A 179 -2.85 20.72 -1.27
N ILE A 180 -2.52 19.73 -0.43
CA ILE A 180 -3.52 18.79 0.13
C ILE A 180 -3.50 18.86 1.67
N GLY A 181 -4.69 19.06 2.26
CA GLY A 181 -4.83 19.27 3.71
C GLY A 181 -4.51 18.06 4.58
N ASN A 182 -4.20 18.32 5.85
CA ASN A 182 -3.69 17.35 6.84
C ASN A 182 -4.55 16.11 7.07
N GLN A 183 -5.87 16.16 6.86
CA GLN A 183 -6.75 14.99 7.05
C GLN A 183 -6.51 13.90 5.99
N THR A 184 -6.27 14.29 4.74
CA THR A 184 -5.99 13.36 3.64
C THR A 184 -4.66 12.62 3.85
N ILE A 185 -3.74 13.23 4.59
CA ILE A 185 -2.44 12.65 4.93
C ILE A 185 -2.59 11.52 5.95
N ALA A 186 -3.36 11.77 7.02
CA ALA A 186 -3.64 10.77 8.03
C ALA A 186 -4.42 9.58 7.45
N ASP A 187 -5.40 9.85 6.58
CA ASP A 187 -6.18 8.82 5.89
C ASP A 187 -5.26 7.93 4.99
N ALA A 188 -4.37 8.55 4.19
CA ALA A 188 -3.43 7.81 3.34
C ALA A 188 -2.40 6.98 4.14
N ILE A 189 -1.94 7.50 5.28
CA ILE A 189 -1.06 6.74 6.19
C ILE A 189 -1.82 5.56 6.80
N GLY A 190 -3.10 5.74 7.16
CA GLY A 190 -3.97 4.66 7.63
C GLY A 190 -4.09 3.54 6.61
N GLU A 191 -4.26 3.86 5.33
CA GLU A 191 -4.30 2.89 4.23
C GLU A 191 -2.97 2.12 4.07
N ILE A 192 -1.82 2.81 4.20
CA ILE A 192 -0.49 2.16 4.18
C ILE A 192 -0.35 1.18 5.35
N ILE A 193 -0.73 1.61 6.56
CA ILE A 193 -0.65 0.78 7.78
C ILE A 193 -1.55 -0.46 7.62
N GLN A 194 -2.80 -0.27 7.20
CA GLN A 194 -3.74 -1.37 6.98
C GLN A 194 -3.21 -2.34 5.91
N GLY A 195 -2.69 -1.82 4.80
CA GLY A 195 -2.12 -2.64 3.72
C GLY A 195 -0.95 -3.52 4.20
N PHE A 196 -0.16 -3.00 5.14
CA PHE A 196 0.93 -3.73 5.81
C PHE A 196 0.43 -4.75 6.83
N GLU A 197 -0.53 -4.40 7.68
CA GLU A 197 -1.17 -5.32 8.65
C GLU A 197 -1.75 -6.54 7.94
N GLU A 198 -2.54 -6.32 6.89
CA GLU A 198 -3.09 -7.41 6.07
C GLU A 198 -2.01 -8.29 5.44
N TRP A 199 -0.87 -7.70 5.06
CA TRP A 199 0.23 -8.48 4.50
C TRP A 199 0.92 -9.34 5.57
N ILE A 200 1.10 -8.81 6.79
CA ILE A 200 1.63 -9.57 7.92
C ILE A 200 0.70 -10.72 8.26
N ASP A 201 -0.59 -10.45 8.46
CA ASP A 201 -1.59 -11.45 8.85
C ASP A 201 -1.70 -12.60 7.85
N THR A 202 -1.38 -12.35 6.58
CA THR A 202 -1.44 -13.36 5.51
C THR A 202 -0.13 -14.08 5.25
N THR A 203 1.01 -13.53 5.70
CA THR A 203 2.35 -14.05 5.37
C THR A 203 3.07 -14.62 6.59
N LEU A 204 2.84 -14.08 7.79
CA LEU A 204 3.67 -14.32 8.98
C LEU A 204 2.82 -14.83 10.15
N ASP A 205 2.18 -15.99 9.95
CA ASP A 205 1.35 -16.69 10.97
C ASP A 205 2.08 -16.94 12.32
N ASN A 206 3.43 -16.90 12.32
CA ASN A 206 4.27 -17.28 13.46
C ASN A 206 4.86 -16.09 14.25
N ILE A 207 4.72 -14.85 13.77
CA ILE A 207 5.26 -13.68 14.47
C ILE A 207 4.23 -13.18 15.48
N SER A 208 4.67 -12.90 16.71
CA SER A 208 3.76 -12.45 17.76
C SER A 208 3.15 -11.08 17.40
N GLY A 209 1.81 -10.99 17.43
CA GLY A 209 1.09 -9.74 17.20
C GLY A 209 1.52 -8.58 18.12
N GLU A 210 2.13 -8.90 19.27
CA GLU A 210 2.69 -7.93 20.22
C GLU A 210 3.92 -7.18 19.65
N ALA A 211 4.85 -7.87 18.98
CA ALA A 211 6.03 -7.23 18.37
C ALA A 211 5.64 -6.34 17.18
N ILE A 212 4.59 -6.73 16.46
CA ILE A 212 4.00 -5.96 15.35
C ILE A 212 3.29 -4.71 15.91
N GLY A 213 2.47 -4.88 16.96
CA GLY A 213 1.79 -3.78 17.63
C GLY A 213 2.76 -2.74 18.20
N GLU A 214 3.84 -3.17 18.84
CA GLU A 214 4.89 -2.26 19.35
C GLU A 214 5.59 -1.49 18.22
N ALA A 215 5.88 -2.15 17.09
CA ALA A 215 6.46 -1.51 15.93
C ALA A 215 5.50 -0.45 15.34
N ILE A 216 4.22 -0.77 15.23
CA ILE A 216 3.17 0.13 14.70
C ILE A 216 2.93 1.32 15.67
N GLU A 217 2.89 1.09 16.97
CA GLU A 217 2.74 2.17 17.96
C GLU A 217 3.95 3.12 17.93
N SER A 218 5.16 2.55 17.80
CA SER A 218 6.40 3.31 17.64
C SER A 218 6.39 4.17 16.36
N ILE A 219 5.89 3.61 15.26
CA ILE A 219 5.69 4.32 13.99
C ILE A 219 4.73 5.50 14.18
N ALA A 220 3.53 5.24 14.71
CA ALA A 220 2.50 6.26 14.89
C ALA A 220 3.03 7.41 15.77
N LYS A 221 3.73 7.07 16.86
CA LYS A 221 4.35 8.02 17.77
C LYS A 221 5.47 8.83 17.13
N THR A 222 6.33 8.20 16.33
CA THR A 222 7.43 8.88 15.63
C THR A 222 6.89 9.88 14.60
N TRP A 223 5.77 9.55 13.94
CA TRP A 223 5.10 10.47 13.03
C TRP A 223 4.42 11.64 13.72
N TRP A 224 3.70 11.41 14.83
CA TRP A 224 3.17 12.50 15.63
C TRP A 224 4.28 13.44 16.11
N GLN A 225 5.44 12.89 16.49
CA GLN A 225 6.61 13.69 16.85
C GLN A 225 7.21 14.46 15.68
N LEU A 226 7.25 13.89 14.46
CA LEU A 226 7.71 14.59 13.25
C LEU A 226 6.74 15.68 12.79
N ALA A 227 5.44 15.44 12.87
CA ALA A 227 4.39 16.42 12.59
C ALA A 227 4.40 17.57 13.60
N ASP A 228 4.70 17.29 14.88
CA ASP A 228 4.86 18.30 15.92
C ASP A 228 6.19 19.08 15.81
N ALA A 229 7.27 18.42 15.36
CA ALA A 229 8.60 19.03 15.22
C ALA A 229 8.73 19.91 13.97
N ASN A 230 8.00 19.57 12.90
CA ASN A 230 7.83 20.38 11.69
C ASN A 230 6.36 20.75 11.56
N PRO A 231 5.85 21.67 12.39
CA PRO A 231 4.50 22.15 12.22
C PRO A 231 4.39 22.76 10.82
N PRO A 232 3.28 22.51 10.09
CA PRO A 232 3.07 23.12 8.79
C PRO A 232 3.30 24.63 8.90
N PRO A 233 3.79 25.30 7.84
CA PRO A 233 3.90 26.76 7.83
C PRO A 233 2.59 27.33 8.38
N LYS A 234 2.68 28.15 9.42
CA LYS A 234 1.53 28.75 10.10
C LYS A 234 0.72 29.56 9.10
N GLU A 235 -0.26 28.92 8.45
CA GLU A 235 -1.41 29.44 7.68
C GLU A 235 -2.07 28.22 6.98
N ASN A 236 -2.98 27.47 7.60
CA ASN A 236 -4.41 27.81 7.70
C ASN A 236 -5.09 26.97 8.81
N LEU A 237 -5.52 27.63 9.88
CA LEU A 237 -6.36 27.09 10.96
C LEU A 237 -7.86 27.02 10.56
N THR A 238 -8.17 26.62 9.32
CA THR A 238 -9.50 26.81 8.72
C THR A 238 -10.02 25.56 8.01
N GLN A 239 -9.87 24.37 8.61
CA GLN A 239 -10.63 23.20 8.18
C GLN A 239 -11.63 22.80 9.28
N ILE A 240 -12.91 22.99 9.00
CA ILE A 240 -14.04 22.74 9.91
C ILE A 240 -14.35 21.24 9.95
N PHE A 241 -14.22 20.55 8.82
CA PHE A 241 -14.58 19.13 8.68
C PHE A 241 -13.89 18.19 9.68
N PRO A 242 -12.57 18.27 9.94
CA PRO A 242 -11.91 17.41 10.92
C PRO A 242 -12.46 17.63 12.34
N LYS A 243 -12.78 18.88 12.70
CA LYS A 243 -13.37 19.21 14.02
C LYS A 243 -14.78 18.66 14.18
N ILE A 244 -15.55 18.64 13.09
CA ILE A 244 -16.88 18.03 13.07
C ILE A 244 -16.79 16.50 13.16
N LEU A 245 -15.84 15.88 12.46
CA LEU A 245 -15.63 14.43 12.54
C LEU A 245 -15.20 13.99 13.95
N GLU A 246 -14.27 14.72 14.55
CA GLU A 246 -13.84 14.54 15.95
C GLU A 246 -15.02 14.67 16.92
N PHE A 247 -15.86 15.71 16.75
CA PHE A 247 -17.05 15.92 17.57
C PHE A 247 -18.02 14.73 17.50
N PHE A 248 -18.43 14.30 16.30
CA PHE A 248 -19.40 13.20 16.17
C PHE A 248 -18.84 11.84 16.58
N THR A 249 -17.54 11.61 16.40
CA THR A 249 -16.88 10.37 16.87
C THR A 249 -16.77 10.35 18.40
N SER A 250 -16.40 11.47 19.02
CA SER A 250 -16.26 11.57 20.48
C SER A 250 -17.60 11.48 21.21
N ASP A 251 -18.68 11.95 20.59
CA ASP A 251 -20.05 11.82 21.13
C ASP A 251 -20.73 10.49 20.75
N ASP A 252 -20.02 9.54 20.12
CA ASP A 252 -20.52 8.20 19.75
C ASP A 252 -21.78 8.21 18.86
N TRP A 253 -21.78 9.06 17.83
CA TRP A 253 -22.89 9.12 16.87
C TRP A 253 -22.74 8.08 15.77
N ASP A 254 -23.84 7.43 15.40
CA ASP A 254 -23.93 6.59 14.21
C ASP A 254 -24.04 7.44 12.94
N PHE A 255 -22.94 7.57 12.20
CA PHE A 255 -22.90 8.31 10.93
C PHE A 255 -22.16 7.55 9.82
N ARG A 256 -22.47 7.90 8.57
CA ARG A 256 -21.70 7.52 7.38
C ARG A 256 -21.16 8.76 6.67
N LYS A 257 -19.90 8.72 6.23
CA LYS A 257 -19.31 9.77 5.38
C LYS A 257 -19.73 9.57 3.93
N ILE A 258 -20.20 10.62 3.27
CA ILE A 258 -20.50 10.59 1.83
C ILE A 258 -19.18 10.71 1.06
N GLN A 259 -18.90 9.73 0.19
CA GLN A 259 -17.67 9.70 -0.60
C GLN A 259 -17.54 10.96 -1.49
N GLY A 260 -16.36 11.59 -1.46
CA GLY A 260 -16.08 12.79 -2.24
C GLY A 260 -16.73 14.08 -1.74
N ALA A 261 -17.38 14.06 -0.57
CA ALA A 261 -18.03 15.23 0.02
C ALA A 261 -17.63 15.41 1.50
N THR A 262 -17.71 16.65 1.98
CA THR A 262 -17.56 17.01 3.41
C THR A 262 -18.90 16.91 4.15
N ILE A 263 -19.59 15.78 3.95
CA ILE A 263 -20.93 15.53 4.49
C ILE A 263 -20.92 14.24 5.31
N LEU A 264 -21.40 14.32 6.54
CA LEU A 264 -21.77 13.16 7.37
C LEU A 264 -23.29 12.99 7.33
N GLU A 265 -23.74 11.79 6.96
CA GLU A 265 -25.15 11.42 6.97
C GLU A 265 -25.44 10.53 8.17
N MET A 266 -26.54 10.83 8.86
CA MET A 266 -26.99 10.06 10.03
C MET A 266 -28.51 9.92 10.02
N ALA A 267 -29.00 8.84 10.62
CA ALA A 267 -30.43 8.62 10.77
C ALA A 267 -30.89 9.11 12.15
N PHE A 268 -31.94 9.92 12.20
CA PHE A 268 -32.57 10.34 13.44
C PHE A 268 -34.01 9.82 13.49
N ILE A 269 -34.37 9.09 14.56
CA ILE A 269 -35.73 8.59 14.78
C ILE A 269 -36.40 9.48 15.84
N GLY A 270 -37.28 10.37 15.39
CA GLY A 270 -38.14 11.15 16.27
C GLY A 270 -39.41 10.39 16.67
N LYS A 271 -40.21 10.96 17.56
CA LYS A 271 -41.47 10.34 18.04
C LYS A 271 -42.47 10.00 16.93
N ASN A 272 -42.48 10.78 15.85
CA ASN A 272 -43.51 10.72 14.81
C ASN A 272 -42.94 10.46 13.40
N ALA A 273 -41.62 10.48 13.20
CA ALA A 273 -40.99 10.32 11.90
C ALA A 273 -39.49 10.02 12.03
N GLN A 274 -38.95 9.34 11.01
CA GLN A 274 -37.52 9.17 10.80
C GLN A 274 -37.02 10.21 9.80
N PHE A 275 -35.90 10.85 10.13
CA PHE A 275 -35.24 11.86 9.31
C PHE A 275 -33.84 11.39 8.95
N THR A 276 -33.41 11.74 7.74
CA THR A 276 -32.00 11.72 7.37
C THR A 276 -31.43 13.09 7.70
N CYS A 277 -30.41 13.15 8.56
CA CYS A 277 -29.72 14.38 8.92
C CYS A 277 -28.38 14.44 8.21
N HIS A 278 -28.02 15.63 7.73
CA HIS A 278 -26.73 15.93 7.12
C HIS A 278 -25.98 16.92 7.98
N ALA A 279 -24.70 16.62 8.22
CA ALA A 279 -23.73 17.52 8.80
C ALA A 279 -22.72 17.87 7.70
N GLU A 280 -22.86 19.07 7.13
CA GLU A 280 -22.10 19.52 5.95
C GLU A 280 -21.17 20.67 6.33
N THR A 281 -19.90 20.59 5.92
CA THR A 281 -18.98 21.73 6.03
C THR A 281 -18.77 22.41 4.69
N LEU A 282 -19.02 23.71 4.66
CA LEU A 282 -18.78 24.59 3.53
C LEU A 282 -17.47 25.34 3.81
N GLU A 283 -16.34 24.68 3.57
CA GLU A 283 -15.01 25.18 3.93
C GLU A 283 -14.70 26.54 3.30
N GLU A 284 -15.07 26.74 2.02
CA GLU A 284 -14.93 28.03 1.30
C GLU A 284 -15.65 29.20 1.99
N LYS A 285 -16.71 28.89 2.76
CA LYS A 285 -17.51 29.87 3.49
C LYS A 285 -17.22 29.86 4.99
N SER A 286 -16.31 28.99 5.43
CA SER A 286 -16.05 28.70 6.85
C SER A 286 -17.35 28.46 7.64
N GLN A 287 -18.24 27.64 7.09
CA GLN A 287 -19.54 27.33 7.69
C GLN A 287 -19.69 25.83 7.97
N PHE A 288 -20.36 25.54 9.07
CA PHE A 288 -20.93 24.23 9.37
C PHE A 288 -22.46 24.36 9.29
N VAL A 289 -23.10 23.46 8.54
CA VAL A 289 -24.54 23.42 8.40
C VAL A 289 -25.03 22.03 8.81
N PHE A 290 -25.89 21.99 9.81
CA PHE A 290 -26.59 20.76 10.21
C PHE A 290 -28.06 20.90 9.84
N TYR A 291 -28.59 19.99 9.04
CA TYR A 291 -29.98 20.04 8.60
C TYR A 291 -30.60 18.64 8.50
N SER A 292 -31.91 18.57 8.73
CA SER A 292 -32.70 17.37 8.50
C SER A 292 -33.41 17.44 7.15
N ILE A 293 -33.43 16.31 6.45
CA ILE A 293 -34.12 16.15 5.18
C ILE A 293 -35.53 15.64 5.50
N CYS A 294 -36.54 16.42 5.11
CA CYS A 294 -37.93 16.01 5.28
C CYS A 294 -38.21 14.76 4.42
N PRO A 295 -38.71 13.65 5.00
CA PRO A 295 -38.91 12.40 4.27
C PRO A 295 -40.09 12.46 3.29
N ILE A 296 -40.87 13.54 3.30
CA ILE A 296 -42.05 13.72 2.44
C ILE A 296 -41.72 14.75 1.36
N ALA A 297 -41.97 14.40 0.10
CA ALA A 297 -41.85 15.34 -1.01
C ALA A 297 -42.90 16.46 -0.88
N VAL A 298 -42.45 17.66 -0.52
CA VAL A 298 -43.33 18.82 -0.33
C VAL A 298 -43.56 19.52 -1.68
N PRO A 299 -44.83 19.71 -2.12
CA PRO A 299 -45.13 20.44 -3.35
C PRO A 299 -44.61 21.88 -3.28
N LYS A 300 -44.04 22.38 -4.39
CA LYS A 300 -43.45 23.74 -4.50
C LYS A 300 -44.26 24.87 -3.81
N PRO A 301 -45.61 24.94 -3.93
CA PRO A 301 -46.38 26.00 -3.30
C PRO A 301 -46.35 26.00 -1.77
N LYS A 302 -46.08 24.84 -1.15
CA LYS A 302 -46.09 24.65 0.31
C LYS A 302 -44.71 24.78 0.95
N LEU A 303 -43.64 24.92 0.16
CA LEU A 303 -42.26 24.99 0.68
C LEU A 303 -42.06 26.18 1.64
N ARG A 304 -42.63 27.35 1.33
CA ARG A 304 -42.49 28.55 2.19
C ARG A 304 -43.15 28.39 3.56
N ALA A 305 -44.24 27.64 3.65
CA ALA A 305 -44.95 27.40 4.92
C ALA A 305 -44.24 26.35 5.80
N LEU A 306 -43.23 25.67 5.28
CA LEU A 306 -42.50 24.60 5.97
C LEU A 306 -41.13 25.06 6.50
N ALA A 307 -40.69 26.27 6.13
CA ALA A 307 -39.35 26.80 6.40
C ALA A 307 -39.29 27.75 7.63
N GLU A 308 -40.31 27.70 8.50
CA GLU A 308 -40.32 28.35 9.82
C GLU A 308 -39.95 27.35 10.92
#